data_AF-A0A959M818-F1
#
_entry.id   AF-A0A959M818-F1
#
_cell.length_a   1.000
_cell.length_b   1.000
_cell.length_c   1.000
_cell.angle_alpha   90.00
_cell.angle_beta   90.00
_cell.angle_gamma   90.00
#
_symmetry.space_group_name_H-M   'P 1'
#
loop_
_entity.id
_entity.type
_entity.pdbx_description
1 polymer ?
#
loop_
_entity_poly.entity_id
_entity_poly.type
_entity_poly.pdbx_seq_one_letter_code
_entity_poly.pdbx_strand_id
1 'polypeptide(L)'
;MLYFLNGDSNSKQSPNENYGRELQELYTAGKGPNSHYTEDDVKAAALVLTGHTVSPITFTYFFDAGKHHSGNKEFSAFYGNRIITGYSGAAGANELDELLDMILAQEEVSKFICRKIYRYFIYYKIDDDVEQTIITPMAQIFRQNNFDIVPVLSALFKSKHFFDLTYSSACIIKSPLDFTIGLCSEFNVTMPDAADSEATYAVWQSIENEAAEMQQQLGAIPEVAGWYAYYQEPAFHELWINTSTYTRRNIFTDRMIADGITNSNHTIAIDAIAFASGLANPGNPNLLIDQSVEVLLRYPLSASAKEFIKRSILLSGQMQDYYWTGAWNAYIANPADPSAKATILSRLKSLYKYIMNLPEYHLC
;
A
#
# COMPACT_ATOMS: atom_id res chain seq x y z
N MET A 1 15.75 -2.43 13.79
CA MET A 1 16.74 -2.82 12.76
C MET A 1 17.98 -3.47 13.35
N LEU A 2 18.70 -2.84 14.29
CA LEU A 2 19.86 -3.48 14.94
C LEU A 2 19.55 -4.90 15.46
N TYR A 3 18.46 -5.10 16.18
CA TYR A 3 18.07 -6.45 16.63
C TYR A 3 17.53 -7.34 15.49
N PHE A 4 16.71 -6.78 14.60
CA PHE A 4 16.04 -7.53 13.53
C PHE A 4 17.02 -8.09 12.48
N LEU A 5 18.16 -7.43 12.28
CA LEU A 5 19.22 -7.82 11.35
C LEU A 5 20.48 -8.31 12.06
N ASN A 6 20.38 -8.70 13.33
CA ASN A 6 21.48 -9.20 14.16
C ASN A 6 22.68 -8.24 14.28
N GLY A 7 22.47 -6.94 14.02
CA GLY A 7 23.46 -5.89 14.19
C GLY A 7 23.89 -5.71 15.65
N ASP A 8 23.01 -6.03 16.61
CA ASP A 8 23.35 -6.05 18.04
C ASP A 8 24.47 -7.05 18.40
N SER A 9 24.62 -8.11 17.60
CA SER A 9 25.68 -9.11 17.71
C SER A 9 26.93 -8.81 16.87
N ASN A 10 26.91 -7.76 16.04
CA ASN A 10 27.99 -7.41 15.13
C ASN A 10 29.24 -6.90 15.88
N SER A 11 30.36 -7.61 15.74
CA SER A 11 31.61 -7.29 16.43
C SER A 11 32.83 -7.52 15.55
N LYS A 12 33.95 -6.87 15.88
CA LYS A 12 35.22 -7.01 15.16
C LYS A 12 35.77 -8.44 15.13
N GLN A 13 35.40 -9.30 16.08
CA GLN A 13 35.79 -10.72 16.08
C GLN A 13 34.88 -11.59 15.21
N SER A 14 33.64 -11.17 15.02
CA SER A 14 32.66 -11.87 14.19
C SER A 14 31.79 -10.84 13.46
N PRO A 15 32.32 -10.20 12.40
CA PRO A 15 31.55 -9.23 11.63
C PRO A 15 30.30 -9.87 11.02
N ASN A 16 29.16 -9.21 11.16
CA ASN A 16 27.89 -9.65 10.60
C ASN A 16 27.46 -8.69 9.49
N GLU A 17 27.38 -9.22 8.28
CA GLU A 17 27.12 -8.46 7.07
C GLU A 17 25.66 -8.09 6.88
N ASN A 18 24.72 -8.74 7.57
CA ASN A 18 23.29 -8.59 7.28
C ASN A 18 22.86 -7.13 7.27
N TYR A 19 23.17 -6.36 8.32
CA TYR A 19 22.74 -4.95 8.33
C TYR A 19 23.47 -4.09 7.29
N GLY A 20 24.78 -4.30 7.10
CA GLY A 20 25.55 -3.58 6.06
C GLY A 20 25.07 -3.89 4.65
N ARG A 21 24.60 -5.11 4.41
CA ARG A 21 23.98 -5.56 3.17
C ARG A 21 22.65 -4.90 2.97
N GLU A 22 21.71 -5.05 3.91
CA GLU A 22 20.37 -4.48 3.74
C GLU A 22 20.39 -2.95 3.65
N LEU A 23 21.30 -2.28 4.36
CA LEU A 23 21.49 -0.83 4.27
C LEU A 23 21.74 -0.41 2.82
N GLN A 24 22.66 -1.08 2.13
CA GLN A 24 22.98 -0.81 0.73
C GLN A 24 21.90 -1.33 -0.21
N GLU A 25 21.43 -2.55 0.03
CA GLU A 25 20.61 -3.31 -0.91
C GLU A 25 19.13 -2.91 -0.92
N LEU A 26 18.53 -2.72 0.25
CA LEU A 26 17.09 -2.49 0.39
C LEU A 26 16.74 -1.04 0.67
N TYR A 27 17.61 -0.35 1.39
CA TYR A 27 17.31 0.96 1.96
C TYR A 27 17.95 2.13 1.20
N THR A 28 19.04 1.92 0.46
CA THR A 28 19.77 3.02 -0.19
C THR A 28 20.12 2.79 -1.67
N ALA A 29 21.11 1.96 -2.00
CA ALA A 29 21.63 1.81 -3.36
C ALA A 29 20.76 0.91 -4.25
N GLY A 30 20.07 -0.08 -3.69
CA GLY A 30 19.25 -1.01 -4.47
C GLY A 30 20.05 -2.11 -5.18
N LYS A 31 19.36 -3.06 -5.81
CA LYS A 31 19.96 -4.12 -6.66
C LYS A 31 19.83 -3.81 -8.16
N GLY A 32 19.63 -2.55 -8.50
CA GLY A 32 19.37 -2.12 -9.87
C GLY A 32 20.62 -2.22 -10.75
N PRO A 33 20.46 -2.14 -12.08
CA PRO A 33 21.60 -2.23 -13.02
C PRO A 33 22.64 -1.12 -12.84
N ASN A 34 22.29 0.00 -12.19
CA ASN A 34 23.18 1.12 -11.91
C ASN A 34 23.79 1.08 -10.49
N SER A 35 23.41 0.08 -9.69
CA SER A 35 23.91 -0.13 -8.33
C SER A 35 25.14 -1.03 -8.41
N HIS A 36 26.33 -0.42 -8.37
CA HIS A 36 27.60 -1.12 -8.61
C HIS A 36 28.46 -1.30 -7.35
N TYR A 37 27.85 -1.21 -6.16
CA TYR A 37 28.55 -1.64 -4.95
C TYR A 37 28.87 -3.13 -5.04
N THR A 38 29.92 -3.52 -4.33
CA THR A 38 30.51 -4.85 -4.36
C THR A 38 30.28 -5.58 -3.04
N GLU A 39 30.55 -6.87 -3.04
CA GLU A 39 30.54 -7.66 -1.80
C GLU A 39 31.56 -7.15 -0.77
N ASP A 40 32.68 -6.57 -1.22
CA ASP A 40 33.67 -6.00 -0.31
C ASP A 40 33.18 -4.68 0.31
N ASP A 41 32.30 -3.93 -0.36
CA ASP A 41 31.61 -2.77 0.23
C ASP A 41 30.66 -3.20 1.35
N VAL A 42 30.00 -4.36 1.20
CA VAL A 42 29.16 -4.94 2.25
C VAL A 42 29.98 -5.29 3.48
N LYS A 43 31.13 -5.94 3.29
CA LYS A 43 32.06 -6.25 4.39
C LYS A 43 32.61 -4.99 5.04
N ALA A 44 33.00 -3.99 4.26
CA ALA A 44 33.49 -2.71 4.76
C ALA A 44 32.41 -1.99 5.59
N ALA A 45 31.17 -1.92 5.10
CA ALA A 45 30.03 -1.39 5.85
C ALA A 45 29.75 -2.19 7.14
N ALA A 46 29.84 -3.53 7.09
CA ALA A 46 29.69 -4.38 8.26
C ALA A 46 30.73 -4.06 9.35
N LEU A 47 31.98 -3.78 8.95
CA LEU A 47 33.05 -3.38 9.87
C LEU A 47 32.80 -2.01 10.50
N VAL A 48 32.34 -1.02 9.72
CA VAL A 48 31.90 0.29 10.26
C VAL A 48 30.81 0.08 11.32
N LEU A 49 29.84 -0.79 11.04
CA LEU A 49 28.70 -1.05 11.92
C LEU A 49 29.03 -1.89 13.16
N THR A 50 30.27 -2.37 13.34
CA THR A 50 30.65 -3.14 14.53
C THR A 50 30.58 -2.28 15.79
N GLY A 51 30.12 -2.84 16.91
CA GLY A 51 30.03 -2.12 18.19
C GLY A 51 28.78 -1.26 18.36
N HIS A 52 28.01 -0.98 17.31
CA HIS A 52 26.66 -0.43 17.45
C HIS A 52 25.72 -1.52 17.95
N THR A 53 25.15 -1.37 19.14
CA THR A 53 24.34 -2.44 19.77
C THR A 53 23.20 -1.87 20.61
N VAL A 54 22.39 -2.75 21.19
CA VAL A 54 21.29 -2.41 22.08
C VAL A 54 21.36 -3.24 23.35
N SER A 55 20.83 -2.70 24.45
CA SER A 55 20.63 -3.48 25.66
C SER A 55 19.60 -4.60 25.40
N PRO A 56 19.90 -5.88 25.72
CA PRO A 56 18.94 -6.97 25.50
C PRO A 56 17.73 -6.91 26.44
N ILE A 57 17.76 -6.03 27.46
CA ILE A 57 16.68 -5.87 28.44
C ILE A 57 15.83 -4.65 28.11
N THR A 58 16.47 -3.50 27.87
CA THR A 58 15.76 -2.22 27.68
C THR A 58 15.61 -1.83 26.22
N PHE A 59 16.28 -2.52 25.30
CA PHE A 59 16.41 -2.15 23.90
C PHE A 59 16.98 -0.74 23.66
N THR A 60 17.62 -0.17 24.68
CA THR A 60 18.29 1.13 24.57
C THR A 60 19.57 0.97 23.76
N TYR A 61 19.76 1.84 22.76
CA TYR A 61 20.96 1.92 21.95
C TYR A 61 22.18 2.36 22.75
N PHE A 62 23.34 1.76 22.47
CA PHE A 62 24.64 2.28 22.89
C PHE A 62 25.75 1.79 21.94
N PHE A 63 26.91 2.45 22.02
CA PHE A 63 28.10 2.05 21.28
C PHE A 63 29.11 1.37 22.20
N ASP A 64 29.44 0.12 21.89
CA ASP A 64 30.45 -0.69 22.57
C ASP A 64 31.78 -0.62 21.80
N ALA A 65 32.63 0.34 22.18
CA ALA A 65 33.95 0.51 21.60
C ALA A 65 34.84 -0.74 21.72
N GLY A 66 34.59 -1.62 22.69
CA GLY A 66 35.33 -2.88 22.85
C GLY A 66 35.10 -3.84 21.68
N LYS A 67 33.91 -3.78 21.06
CA LYS A 67 33.50 -4.61 19.92
C LYS A 67 33.77 -3.98 18.56
N HIS A 68 34.13 -2.70 18.50
CA HIS A 68 34.32 -1.99 17.23
C HIS A 68 35.67 -2.28 16.56
N HIS A 69 35.65 -2.48 15.25
CA HIS A 69 36.82 -2.64 14.41
C HIS A 69 37.43 -1.27 14.11
N SER A 70 38.57 -0.93 14.68
CA SER A 70 39.18 0.41 14.57
C SER A 70 40.11 0.61 13.37
N GLY A 71 40.25 -0.37 12.47
CA GLY A 71 41.05 -0.23 11.25
C GLY A 71 40.29 0.54 10.15
N ASN A 72 41.01 1.02 9.14
CA ASN A 72 40.39 1.67 7.98
C ASN A 72 39.47 0.71 7.21
N LYS A 73 38.44 1.27 6.57
CA LYS A 73 37.51 0.54 5.70
C LYS A 73 37.54 1.17 4.32
N GLU A 74 37.87 0.37 3.33
CA GLU A 74 38.01 0.79 1.94
C GLU A 74 36.77 0.38 1.16
N PHE A 75 36.25 1.30 0.37
CA PHE A 75 35.08 1.08 -0.49
C PHE A 75 35.49 1.15 -1.95
N SER A 76 34.67 0.55 -2.82
CA SER A 76 34.91 0.39 -4.24
C SER A 76 34.78 1.71 -5.02
N ALA A 77 35.05 1.63 -6.32
CA ALA A 77 34.89 2.75 -7.24
C ALA A 77 33.46 3.29 -7.30
N PHE A 78 32.44 2.47 -6.98
CA PHE A 78 31.06 2.95 -6.88
C PHE A 78 30.93 4.05 -5.82
N TYR A 79 31.64 3.91 -4.70
CA TYR A 79 31.74 4.93 -3.66
C TYR A 79 32.94 5.87 -3.85
N GLY A 80 33.49 5.96 -5.07
CA GLY A 80 34.61 6.84 -5.37
C GLY A 80 35.95 6.41 -4.77
N ASN A 81 36.14 5.12 -4.48
CA ASN A 81 37.30 4.58 -3.77
C ASN A 81 37.51 5.23 -2.38
N ARG A 82 36.41 5.58 -1.70
CA ARG A 82 36.45 6.24 -0.40
C ARG A 82 37.07 5.31 0.64
N ILE A 83 37.86 5.89 1.54
CA ILE A 83 38.38 5.23 2.73
C ILE A 83 37.78 5.94 3.94
N ILE A 84 37.05 5.19 4.78
CA ILE A 84 36.63 5.66 6.09
C ILE A 84 37.79 5.38 7.06
N THR A 85 38.29 6.44 7.68
CA THR A 85 39.42 6.33 8.61
C THR A 85 38.96 5.69 9.90
N GLY A 86 39.68 4.67 10.36
CA GLY A 86 39.32 3.95 11.57
C GLY A 86 39.53 4.78 12.84
N TYR A 87 38.54 4.83 13.73
CA TYR A 87 38.68 5.45 15.05
C TYR A 87 38.74 4.43 16.18
N SER A 88 39.38 4.83 17.29
CA SER A 88 39.47 4.03 18.52
C SER A 88 38.59 4.62 19.62
N GLY A 89 38.18 3.77 20.57
CA GLY A 89 37.36 4.21 21.70
C GLY A 89 35.98 4.69 21.24
N ALA A 90 35.37 5.60 22.00
CA ALA A 90 34.03 6.09 21.72
C ALA A 90 33.89 6.83 20.37
N ALA A 91 35.00 7.34 19.81
CA ALA A 91 35.00 8.02 18.52
C ALA A 91 34.69 7.09 17.34
N GLY A 92 34.80 5.76 17.52
CA GLY A 92 34.38 4.77 16.50
C GLY A 92 32.93 4.92 16.06
N ALA A 93 32.05 5.42 16.93
CA ALA A 93 30.65 5.65 16.58
C ALA A 93 30.47 6.69 15.45
N ASN A 94 31.43 7.60 15.27
CA ASN A 94 31.35 8.66 14.26
C ASN A 94 31.54 8.12 12.83
N GLU A 95 32.08 6.91 12.66
CA GLU A 95 32.25 6.30 11.34
C GLU A 95 30.91 6.00 10.66
N LEU A 96 29.84 5.82 11.44
CA LEU A 96 28.50 5.59 10.90
C LEU A 96 28.04 6.78 10.05
N ASP A 97 28.26 8.01 10.51
CA ASP A 97 27.89 9.20 9.75
C ASP A 97 28.73 9.31 8.46
N GLU A 98 30.03 8.99 8.51
CA GLU A 98 30.88 8.95 7.31
C GLU A 98 30.41 7.90 6.28
N LEU A 99 29.93 6.75 6.74
CA LEU A 99 29.35 5.71 5.89
C LEU A 99 28.05 6.18 5.23
N LEU A 100 27.15 6.79 6.01
CA LEU A 100 25.87 7.30 5.50
C LEU A 100 26.09 8.44 4.52
N ASP A 101 26.98 9.39 4.82
CA ASP A 101 27.32 10.49 3.92
C ASP A 101 27.89 9.99 2.58
N MET A 102 28.79 8.99 2.63
CA MET A 102 29.36 8.38 1.43
C MET A 102 28.29 7.68 0.58
N ILE A 103 27.37 6.95 1.21
CA ILE A 103 26.26 6.28 0.51
C ILE A 103 25.33 7.32 -0.11
N LEU A 104 24.88 8.31 0.67
CA LEU A 104 23.94 9.34 0.21
C LEU A 104 24.55 10.29 -0.83
N ALA A 105 25.88 10.39 -0.92
CA ALA A 105 26.55 11.11 -1.99
C ALA A 105 26.34 10.46 -3.39
N GLN A 106 25.95 9.19 -3.45
CA GLN A 106 25.71 8.51 -4.72
C GLN A 106 24.38 8.93 -5.35
N GLU A 107 24.44 9.42 -6.59
CA GLU A 107 23.25 9.84 -7.34
C GLU A 107 22.21 8.71 -7.45
N GLU A 108 22.67 7.48 -7.67
CA GLU A 108 21.78 6.32 -7.81
C GLU A 108 20.93 6.07 -6.56
N VAL A 109 21.41 6.38 -5.35
CA VAL A 109 20.65 6.19 -4.10
C VAL A 109 19.38 7.03 -4.09
N SER A 110 19.48 8.31 -4.47
CA SER A 110 18.32 9.19 -4.56
C SER A 110 17.34 8.75 -5.67
N LYS A 111 17.84 8.21 -6.78
CA LYS A 111 17.00 7.64 -7.84
C LYS A 111 16.29 6.39 -7.36
N PHE A 112 16.98 5.45 -6.72
CA PHE A 112 16.41 4.23 -6.16
C PHE A 112 15.24 4.54 -5.20
N ILE A 113 15.44 5.47 -4.26
CA ILE A 113 14.38 5.87 -3.33
C ILE A 113 13.21 6.51 -4.09
N CYS A 114 13.47 7.39 -5.06
CA CYS A 114 12.41 8.00 -5.87
C CYS A 114 11.66 6.97 -6.74
N ARG A 115 12.33 5.93 -7.26
CA ARG A 115 11.67 4.82 -7.95
C ARG A 115 10.75 4.06 -6.99
N LYS A 116 11.15 3.82 -5.74
CA LYS A 116 10.28 3.19 -4.74
C LYS A 116 9.05 4.04 -4.43
N ILE A 117 9.22 5.35 -4.26
CA ILE A 117 8.11 6.30 -4.08
C ILE A 117 7.17 6.26 -5.29
N TYR A 118 7.71 6.31 -6.50
CA TYR A 118 6.95 6.24 -7.74
C TYR A 118 6.15 4.94 -7.84
N ARG A 119 6.78 3.79 -7.57
CA ARG A 119 6.11 2.47 -7.62
C ARG A 119 4.98 2.34 -6.59
N TYR A 120 5.11 2.99 -5.45
CA TYR A 120 4.09 2.96 -4.40
C TYR A 120 2.86 3.83 -4.77
N PHE A 121 3.07 5.01 -5.36
CA PHE A 121 1.99 5.97 -5.58
C PHE A 121 1.47 6.07 -7.03
N ILE A 122 2.25 5.65 -8.03
CA ILE A 122 1.90 5.78 -9.45
C ILE A 122 1.75 4.39 -10.07
N TYR A 123 2.87 3.74 -10.42
CA TYR A 123 2.85 2.46 -11.12
C TYR A 123 4.18 1.73 -11.02
N TYR A 124 4.17 0.40 -11.07
CA TYR A 124 5.38 -0.41 -10.86
C TYR A 124 6.38 -0.36 -12.02
N LYS A 125 5.88 -0.16 -13.25
CA LYS A 125 6.70 -0.07 -14.46
C LYS A 125 7.29 1.33 -14.59
N ILE A 126 8.60 1.38 -14.80
CA ILE A 126 9.38 2.58 -15.03
C ILE A 126 10.14 2.34 -16.32
N ASP A 127 9.72 3.01 -17.40
CA ASP A 127 10.44 3.02 -18.66
C ASP A 127 11.44 4.17 -18.71
N ASP A 128 12.19 4.28 -19.80
CA ASP A 128 13.22 5.30 -19.98
C ASP A 128 12.64 6.73 -19.94
N ASP A 129 11.40 6.94 -20.39
CA ASP A 129 10.78 8.26 -20.37
C ASP A 129 10.43 8.67 -18.94
N VAL A 130 9.80 7.78 -18.17
CA VAL A 130 9.51 8.01 -16.74
C VAL A 130 10.81 8.21 -15.94
N GLU A 131 11.85 7.43 -16.22
CA GLU A 131 13.14 7.54 -15.55
C GLU A 131 13.79 8.94 -15.76
N GLN A 132 13.72 9.46 -16.99
CA GLN A 132 14.32 10.75 -17.33
C GLN A 132 13.45 11.94 -16.92
N THR A 133 12.13 11.85 -17.11
CA THR A 133 11.23 13.01 -16.95
C THR A 133 10.63 13.11 -15.55
N ILE A 134 10.57 12.00 -14.79
CA ILE A 134 9.98 11.96 -13.45
C ILE A 134 11.01 11.59 -12.39
N ILE A 135 11.65 10.42 -12.48
CA ILE A 135 12.54 9.91 -11.43
C ILE A 135 13.77 10.79 -11.26
N THR A 136 14.43 11.16 -12.37
CA THR A 136 15.64 11.98 -12.32
C THR A 136 15.39 13.37 -11.70
N PRO A 137 14.34 14.12 -12.09
CA PRO A 137 13.99 15.38 -11.42
C PRO A 137 13.59 15.20 -9.94
N MET A 138 12.83 14.15 -9.60
CA MET A 138 12.50 13.84 -8.19
C MET A 138 13.78 13.60 -7.36
N ALA A 139 14.72 12.84 -7.90
CA ALA A 139 16.01 12.57 -7.25
C ALA A 139 16.85 13.83 -7.07
N GLN A 140 16.84 14.74 -8.06
CA GLN A 140 17.51 16.05 -7.95
C GLN A 140 16.89 16.90 -6.83
N ILE A 141 15.56 16.99 -6.76
CA ILE A 141 14.84 17.67 -5.68
C ILE A 141 15.24 17.07 -4.34
N PHE A 142 15.30 15.74 -4.25
CA PHE A 142 15.63 15.04 -3.02
C PHE A 142 17.03 15.42 -2.50
N ARG A 143 18.03 15.38 -3.39
CA ARG A 143 19.42 15.76 -3.05
C ARG A 143 19.56 17.25 -2.71
N GLN A 144 18.90 18.14 -3.44
CA GLN A 144 18.94 19.58 -3.19
C GLN A 144 18.28 19.99 -1.85
N ASN A 145 17.42 19.13 -1.31
CA ASN A 145 16.74 19.35 -0.04
C ASN A 145 17.27 18.42 1.07
N ASN A 146 18.55 18.05 1.02
CA ASN A 146 19.22 17.24 2.04
C ASN A 146 18.49 15.93 2.40
N PHE A 147 17.95 15.24 1.39
CA PHE A 147 17.19 14.00 1.57
C PHE A 147 15.93 14.15 2.45
N ASP A 148 15.32 15.34 2.50
CA ASP A 148 13.95 15.49 2.98
C ASP A 148 12.96 14.94 1.95
N ILE A 149 12.13 13.99 2.37
CA ILE A 149 11.14 13.34 1.50
C ILE A 149 9.95 14.26 1.18
N VAL A 150 9.68 15.27 2.01
CA VAL A 150 8.49 16.12 1.87
C VAL A 150 8.48 16.90 0.55
N PRO A 151 9.57 17.58 0.11
CA PRO A 151 9.63 18.23 -1.20
C PRO A 151 9.39 17.27 -2.37
N VAL A 152 9.89 16.04 -2.30
CA VAL A 152 9.73 15.01 -3.34
C VAL A 152 8.27 14.61 -3.48
N LEU A 153 7.60 14.30 -2.36
CA LEU A 153 6.18 13.96 -2.33
C LEU A 153 5.32 15.14 -2.79
N SER A 154 5.67 16.37 -2.36
CA SER A 154 4.94 17.57 -2.78
C SER A 154 5.04 17.80 -4.29
N ALA A 155 6.22 17.60 -4.88
CA ALA A 155 6.42 17.71 -6.32
C ALA A 155 5.63 16.64 -7.08
N LEU A 156 5.67 15.38 -6.63
CA LEU A 156 4.93 14.29 -7.25
C LEU A 156 3.42 14.55 -7.20
N PHE A 157 2.83 14.76 -6.01
CA PHE A 157 1.38 14.89 -5.82
C PHE A 157 0.77 16.16 -6.42
N LYS A 158 1.60 17.16 -6.78
CA LYS A 158 1.16 18.36 -7.50
C LYS A 158 1.46 18.31 -9.00
N SER A 159 2.15 17.29 -9.47
CA SER A 159 2.51 17.15 -10.88
C SER A 159 1.30 16.77 -11.73
N LYS A 160 1.33 17.15 -13.02
CA LYS A 160 0.37 16.65 -13.99
C LYS A 160 0.42 15.11 -14.09
N HIS A 161 1.62 14.53 -13.97
CA HIS A 161 1.86 13.09 -14.06
C HIS A 161 1.04 12.29 -13.04
N PHE A 162 0.95 12.77 -11.81
CA PHE A 162 0.16 12.10 -10.76
C PHE A 162 -1.32 11.98 -11.10
N PHE A 163 -1.87 12.94 -11.86
CA PHE A 163 -3.27 12.93 -12.29
C PHE A 163 -3.46 12.38 -13.71
N ASP A 164 -2.42 11.86 -14.35
CA ASP A 164 -2.55 11.23 -15.67
C ASP A 164 -3.15 9.82 -15.53
N LEU A 165 -4.42 9.70 -15.88
CA LEU A 165 -5.18 8.45 -15.77
C LEU A 165 -4.56 7.29 -16.56
N THR A 166 -3.68 7.56 -17.53
CA THR A 166 -2.92 6.52 -18.25
C THR A 166 -1.96 5.77 -17.32
N TYR A 167 -1.41 6.47 -16.33
CA TYR A 167 -0.34 5.97 -15.45
C TYR A 167 -0.76 5.84 -13.99
N SER A 168 -1.85 6.47 -13.55
CA SER A 168 -2.23 6.52 -12.14
C SER A 168 -3.64 6.03 -11.82
N SER A 169 -4.38 5.51 -12.81
CA SER A 169 -5.76 5.03 -12.59
C SER A 169 -5.93 3.58 -13.00
N ALA A 170 -6.52 2.79 -12.11
CA ALA A 170 -6.88 1.39 -12.34
C ALA A 170 -5.72 0.52 -12.80
N CYS A 171 -4.50 0.81 -12.33
CA CYS A 171 -3.29 0.13 -12.79
C CYS A 171 -2.63 -0.70 -11.67
N ILE A 172 -3.00 -0.47 -10.41
CA ILE A 172 -2.48 -1.20 -9.25
C ILE A 172 -3.60 -2.04 -8.64
N ILE A 173 -3.29 -3.28 -8.27
CA ILE A 173 -4.21 -4.11 -7.49
C ILE A 173 -4.17 -3.63 -6.04
N LYS A 174 -5.34 -3.27 -5.49
CA LYS A 174 -5.51 -2.86 -4.09
C LYS A 174 -4.85 -3.89 -3.17
N SER A 175 -3.98 -3.45 -2.26
CA SER A 175 -3.50 -4.34 -1.19
C SER A 175 -4.70 -4.85 -0.38
N PRO A 176 -4.61 -6.00 0.32
CA PRO A 176 -5.72 -6.46 1.14
C PRO A 176 -6.23 -5.42 2.15
N LEU A 177 -5.35 -4.63 2.77
CA LEU A 177 -5.74 -3.55 3.66
C LEU A 177 -6.44 -2.41 2.91
N ASP A 178 -5.93 -1.98 1.76
CA ASP A 178 -6.61 -0.97 0.92
C ASP A 178 -7.98 -1.46 0.47
N PHE A 179 -8.12 -2.75 0.21
CA PHE A 179 -9.37 -3.36 -0.23
C PHE A 179 -10.42 -3.43 0.88
N THR A 180 -10.04 -3.91 2.08
CA THR A 180 -11.00 -4.09 3.18
C THR A 180 -11.38 -2.77 3.84
N ILE A 181 -10.39 -1.91 4.12
CA ILE A 181 -10.62 -0.57 4.71
C ILE A 181 -11.24 0.36 3.66
N GLY A 182 -10.75 0.30 2.42
CA GLY A 182 -11.28 1.09 1.31
C GLY A 182 -12.76 0.83 1.07
N LEU A 183 -13.21 -0.44 1.06
CA LEU A 183 -14.63 -0.77 0.96
C LEU A 183 -15.46 -0.11 2.05
N CYS A 184 -14.99 -0.14 3.30
CA CYS A 184 -15.71 0.47 4.42
C CYS A 184 -15.85 1.98 4.23
N SER A 185 -14.79 2.64 3.74
CA SER A 185 -14.81 4.07 3.44
C SER A 185 -15.67 4.41 2.22
N GLU A 186 -15.57 3.64 1.14
CA GLU A 186 -16.29 3.84 -0.13
C GLU A 186 -17.81 3.78 0.07
N PHE A 187 -18.30 2.85 0.90
CA PHE A 187 -19.71 2.70 1.22
C PHE A 187 -20.15 3.45 2.49
N ASN A 188 -19.25 4.18 3.13
CA ASN A 188 -19.50 4.87 4.41
C ASN A 188 -20.12 3.93 5.46
N VAL A 189 -19.53 2.74 5.62
CA VAL A 189 -19.99 1.72 6.57
C VAL A 189 -19.92 2.29 7.99
N THR A 190 -21.06 2.25 8.69
CA THR A 190 -21.16 2.72 10.06
C THR A 190 -20.28 1.89 10.99
N MET A 191 -19.27 2.54 11.56
CA MET A 191 -18.41 1.95 12.60
C MET A 191 -19.05 2.11 13.98
N PRO A 192 -18.65 1.30 14.98
CA PRO A 192 -19.04 1.52 16.37
C PRO A 192 -18.67 2.92 16.87
N ASP A 193 -19.36 3.37 17.92
CA ASP A 193 -18.97 4.62 18.61
C ASP A 193 -17.53 4.49 19.12
N ALA A 194 -16.68 5.48 18.82
CA ALA A 194 -15.29 5.49 19.26
C ALA A 194 -15.13 5.50 20.79
N ALA A 195 -16.18 5.89 21.53
CA ALA A 195 -16.23 5.76 22.98
C ALA A 195 -16.37 4.31 23.45
N ASP A 196 -16.95 3.42 22.64
CA ASP A 196 -17.00 1.98 22.88
C ASP A 196 -15.73 1.32 22.34
N SER A 197 -14.70 1.30 23.19
CA SER A 197 -13.40 0.73 22.83
C SER A 197 -13.49 -0.77 22.54
N GLU A 198 -14.33 -1.52 23.26
CA GLU A 198 -14.48 -2.96 23.05
C GLU A 198 -15.04 -3.25 21.65
N ALA A 199 -16.15 -2.58 21.29
CA ALA A 199 -16.76 -2.73 19.97
C ALA A 199 -15.81 -2.27 18.86
N THR A 200 -15.12 -1.15 19.08
CA THR A 200 -14.17 -0.59 18.11
C THR A 200 -13.03 -1.57 17.80
N TYR A 201 -12.35 -2.09 18.83
CA TYR A 201 -11.28 -3.07 18.63
C TYR A 201 -11.79 -4.40 18.05
N ALA A 202 -12.98 -4.84 18.43
CA ALA A 202 -13.59 -6.05 17.89
C ALA A 202 -13.87 -5.95 16.37
N VAL A 203 -14.34 -4.78 15.91
CA VAL A 203 -14.56 -4.50 14.49
C VAL A 203 -13.24 -4.35 13.73
N TRP A 204 -12.27 -3.60 14.28
CA TRP A 204 -10.95 -3.47 13.67
C TRP A 204 -10.25 -4.82 13.50
N GLN A 205 -10.30 -5.66 14.52
CA GLN A 205 -9.77 -7.02 14.43
C GLN A 205 -10.49 -7.85 13.36
N SER A 206 -11.80 -7.66 13.20
CA SER A 206 -12.55 -8.38 12.17
C SER A 206 -12.12 -7.98 10.75
N ILE A 207 -11.92 -6.67 10.50
CA ILE A 207 -11.42 -6.17 9.22
C ILE A 207 -9.97 -6.62 8.97
N GLU A 208 -9.14 -6.61 10.01
CA GLU A 208 -7.75 -7.07 9.95
C GLU A 208 -7.65 -8.57 9.65
N ASN A 209 -8.50 -9.40 10.27
CA ASN A 209 -8.58 -10.83 9.98
C ASN A 209 -8.92 -11.10 8.50
N GLU A 210 -9.83 -10.32 7.91
CA GLU A 210 -10.17 -10.45 6.48
C GLU A 210 -8.96 -10.10 5.59
N ALA A 211 -8.19 -9.06 5.93
CA ALA A 211 -6.94 -8.73 5.24
C ALA A 211 -5.87 -9.81 5.43
N ALA A 212 -5.78 -10.41 6.63
CA ALA A 212 -4.87 -11.51 6.93
C ALA A 212 -5.21 -12.78 6.13
N GLU A 213 -6.49 -13.13 5.96
CA GLU A 213 -6.93 -14.22 5.08
C GLU A 213 -6.58 -13.96 3.61
N MET A 214 -6.45 -12.69 3.23
CA MET A 214 -5.97 -12.22 1.93
C MET A 214 -4.44 -12.02 1.88
N GLN A 215 -3.71 -12.54 2.87
CA GLN A 215 -2.24 -12.59 2.98
C GLN A 215 -1.56 -11.26 3.35
N GLN A 216 -2.28 -10.32 4.00
CA GLN A 216 -1.66 -9.12 4.58
C GLN A 216 -2.16 -8.90 6.01
N GLN A 217 -1.46 -9.50 6.97
CA GLN A 217 -1.71 -9.32 8.40
C GLN A 217 -0.91 -8.13 8.96
N LEU A 218 -1.57 -7.24 9.70
CA LEU A 218 -0.93 -6.03 10.22
C LEU A 218 0.15 -6.40 11.24
N GLY A 219 1.35 -5.84 11.08
CA GLY A 219 2.50 -6.11 11.96
C GLY A 219 3.24 -7.42 11.69
N ALA A 220 2.67 -8.34 10.90
CA ALA A 220 3.33 -9.58 10.48
C ALA A 220 4.09 -9.39 9.15
N ILE A 221 5.02 -8.43 9.14
CA ILE A 221 5.84 -8.14 7.96
C ILE A 221 6.66 -9.40 7.62
N PRO A 222 6.58 -9.92 6.38
CA PRO A 222 7.12 -11.24 6.06
C PRO A 222 8.65 -11.27 6.04
N GLU A 223 9.27 -10.19 5.57
CA GLU A 223 10.72 -10.05 5.45
C GLU A 223 11.16 -8.63 5.78
N VAL A 224 12.46 -8.44 5.99
CA VAL A 224 13.04 -7.11 6.25
C VAL A 224 12.81 -6.11 5.11
N ALA A 225 12.62 -6.60 3.88
CA ALA A 225 12.26 -5.79 2.72
C ALA A 225 10.79 -5.31 2.72
N GLY A 226 9.97 -5.79 3.64
CA GLY A 226 8.54 -5.49 3.69
C GLY A 226 7.69 -6.55 3.01
N TRP A 227 6.52 -6.14 2.51
CA TRP A 227 5.64 -7.03 1.73
C TRP A 227 6.17 -7.22 0.31
N TYR A 228 6.25 -8.47 -0.15
CA TYR A 228 6.75 -8.84 -1.47
C TYR A 228 6.14 -8.00 -2.61
N ALA A 229 4.85 -7.70 -2.53
CA ALA A 229 4.16 -6.95 -3.57
C ALA A 229 4.70 -5.52 -3.80
N TYR A 230 5.49 -4.96 -2.89
CA TYR A 230 6.07 -3.62 -3.05
C TYR A 230 7.48 -3.60 -3.66
N TYR A 231 8.14 -4.76 -3.81
CA TYR A 231 9.52 -4.80 -4.31
C TYR A 231 9.88 -6.01 -5.17
N GLN A 232 9.10 -7.09 -5.14
CA GLN A 232 9.44 -8.35 -5.80
C GLN A 232 9.14 -8.28 -7.30
N GLU A 233 10.20 -8.16 -8.09
CA GLU A 233 10.14 -8.27 -9.55
C GLU A 233 9.86 -9.72 -10.00
N PRO A 234 9.16 -9.92 -11.14
CA PRO A 234 8.52 -8.89 -11.97
C PRO A 234 7.09 -8.53 -11.54
N ALA A 235 6.53 -9.20 -10.52
CA ALA A 235 5.09 -9.24 -10.27
C ALA A 235 4.54 -8.07 -9.45
N PHE A 236 5.29 -7.54 -8.48
CA PHE A 236 4.84 -6.44 -7.62
C PHE A 236 3.41 -6.61 -7.09
N HIS A 237 2.52 -5.63 -7.31
CA HIS A 237 1.14 -5.63 -6.82
C HIS A 237 0.31 -6.82 -7.32
N GLU A 238 0.72 -7.47 -8.41
CA GLU A 238 0.05 -8.67 -8.93
C GLU A 238 0.11 -9.84 -7.92
N LEU A 239 1.09 -9.83 -7.01
CA LEU A 239 1.18 -10.82 -5.92
C LEU A 239 0.02 -10.74 -4.92
N TRP A 240 -0.72 -9.63 -4.87
CA TRP A 240 -1.89 -9.49 -4.01
C TRP A 240 -3.09 -10.33 -4.46
N ILE A 241 -3.06 -10.86 -5.68
CA ILE A 241 -4.17 -11.61 -6.27
C ILE A 241 -3.72 -12.96 -6.82
N ASN A 242 -4.36 -14.01 -6.32
CA ASN A 242 -4.25 -15.37 -6.83
C ASN A 242 -5.62 -16.05 -6.68
N THR A 243 -5.75 -17.30 -7.12
CA THR A 243 -7.02 -18.04 -7.06
C THR A 243 -7.63 -18.08 -5.65
N SER A 244 -6.80 -18.12 -4.60
CA SER A 244 -7.25 -18.12 -3.21
C SER A 244 -7.67 -16.73 -2.75
N THR A 245 -6.80 -15.73 -2.88
CA THR A 245 -7.07 -14.37 -2.37
C THR A 245 -8.17 -13.67 -3.17
N TYR A 246 -8.31 -13.92 -4.48
CA TYR A 246 -9.44 -13.44 -5.28
C TYR A 246 -10.77 -13.96 -4.74
N THR A 247 -10.83 -15.26 -4.45
CA THR A 247 -12.04 -15.88 -3.88
C THR A 247 -12.37 -15.26 -2.52
N ARG A 248 -11.36 -15.03 -1.67
CA ARG A 248 -11.53 -14.38 -0.35
C ARG A 248 -12.04 -12.96 -0.46
N ARG A 249 -11.52 -12.17 -1.41
CA ARG A 249 -12.00 -10.81 -1.69
C ARG A 249 -13.50 -10.80 -2.01
N ASN A 250 -13.95 -11.70 -2.87
CA ASN A 250 -15.38 -11.79 -3.24
C ASN A 250 -16.25 -12.28 -2.08
N ILE A 251 -15.75 -13.22 -1.27
CA ILE A 251 -16.45 -13.64 -0.04
C ILE A 251 -16.64 -12.45 0.91
N PHE A 252 -15.61 -11.63 1.10
CA PHE A 252 -15.67 -10.45 1.95
C PHE A 252 -16.68 -9.42 1.43
N THR A 253 -16.61 -9.03 0.16
CA THR A 253 -17.54 -8.05 -0.43
C THR A 253 -18.98 -8.56 -0.42
N ASP A 254 -19.19 -9.84 -0.77
CA ASP A 254 -20.48 -10.52 -0.72
C ASP A 254 -21.07 -10.56 0.69
N ARG A 255 -20.22 -10.82 1.70
CA ARG A 255 -20.63 -10.81 3.11
C ARG A 255 -21.03 -9.41 3.56
N MET A 256 -20.23 -8.40 3.22
CA MET A 256 -20.48 -7.00 3.61
C MET A 256 -21.79 -6.44 3.03
N ILE A 257 -22.15 -6.82 1.79
CA ILE A 257 -23.42 -6.39 1.16
C ILE A 257 -24.63 -7.25 1.56
N ALA A 258 -24.41 -8.50 1.97
CA ALA A 258 -25.48 -9.41 2.40
C ALA A 258 -25.90 -9.15 3.85
N ASP A 259 -25.16 -9.68 4.81
CA ASP A 259 -25.55 -9.70 6.24
C ASP A 259 -24.55 -8.94 7.13
N GLY A 260 -23.40 -8.56 6.58
CA GLY A 260 -22.34 -7.90 7.31
C GLY A 260 -21.45 -8.83 8.13
N ILE A 261 -20.59 -8.23 8.93
CA ILE A 261 -19.73 -8.89 9.90
C ILE A 261 -20.24 -8.51 11.30
N THR A 262 -20.63 -9.51 12.07
CA THR A 262 -21.10 -9.33 13.44
C THR A 262 -20.05 -9.80 14.44
N ASN A 263 -19.64 -8.92 15.35
CA ASN A 263 -18.76 -9.23 16.47
C ASN A 263 -19.22 -8.47 17.72
N SER A 264 -19.21 -9.10 18.90
CA SER A 264 -19.66 -8.51 20.16
C SER A 264 -20.99 -7.73 20.07
N ASN A 265 -22.01 -8.33 19.44
CA ASN A 265 -23.34 -7.73 19.18
C ASN A 265 -23.35 -6.48 18.28
N HIS A 266 -22.22 -6.14 17.64
CA HIS A 266 -22.11 -5.06 16.67
C HIS A 266 -21.99 -5.64 15.26
N THR A 267 -22.82 -5.16 14.34
CA THR A 267 -22.79 -5.58 12.94
C THR A 267 -22.33 -4.41 12.08
N ILE A 268 -21.25 -4.60 11.34
CA ILE A 268 -20.86 -3.70 10.24
C ILE A 268 -21.35 -4.29 8.91
N ALA A 269 -22.04 -3.49 8.11
CA ALA A 269 -22.58 -3.91 6.82
C ALA A 269 -22.66 -2.70 5.88
N ILE A 270 -22.68 -2.97 4.57
CA ILE A 270 -22.99 -1.96 3.57
C ILE A 270 -24.49 -1.65 3.64
N ASP A 271 -24.83 -0.38 3.87
CA ASP A 271 -26.19 0.12 3.65
C ASP A 271 -26.36 0.52 2.18
N ALA A 272 -26.83 -0.43 1.38
CA ALA A 272 -27.03 -0.25 -0.06
C ALA A 272 -28.02 0.90 -0.38
N ILE A 273 -29.03 1.12 0.48
CA ILE A 273 -30.02 2.18 0.27
C ILE A 273 -29.38 3.53 0.61
N ALA A 274 -28.64 3.62 1.71
CA ALA A 274 -27.95 4.86 2.08
C ALA A 274 -26.92 5.27 1.02
N PHE A 275 -26.12 4.32 0.52
CA PHE A 275 -25.19 4.58 -0.57
C PHE A 275 -25.91 5.09 -1.83
N ALA A 276 -26.95 4.38 -2.29
CA ALA A 276 -27.73 4.81 -3.45
C ALA A 276 -28.38 6.19 -3.25
N SER A 277 -28.88 6.46 -2.03
CA SER A 277 -29.54 7.74 -1.70
C SER A 277 -28.57 8.93 -1.68
N GLY A 278 -27.28 8.69 -1.48
CA GLY A 278 -26.23 9.71 -1.58
C GLY A 278 -25.89 10.12 -3.02
N LEU A 279 -26.33 9.33 -4.00
CA LEU A 279 -26.13 9.61 -5.43
C LEU A 279 -27.19 10.58 -5.96
N ALA A 280 -26.92 11.24 -7.08
CA ALA A 280 -27.83 12.21 -7.67
C ALA A 280 -28.89 11.53 -8.56
N ASN A 281 -30.17 11.73 -8.23
CA ASN A 281 -31.33 11.15 -8.92
C ASN A 281 -31.32 9.61 -8.98
N PRO A 282 -31.21 8.91 -7.84
CA PRO A 282 -31.09 7.45 -7.79
C PRO A 282 -32.31 6.70 -8.34
N GLY A 283 -33.46 7.36 -8.49
CA GLY A 283 -34.63 6.79 -9.17
C GLY A 283 -34.46 6.61 -10.69
N ASN A 284 -33.49 7.27 -11.32
CA ASN A 284 -33.14 7.04 -12.73
C ASN A 284 -32.10 5.91 -12.80
N PRO A 285 -32.42 4.76 -13.42
CA PRO A 285 -31.53 3.60 -13.41
C PRO A 285 -30.21 3.83 -14.16
N ASN A 286 -30.20 4.69 -15.19
CA ASN A 286 -28.98 5.00 -15.95
C ASN A 286 -28.03 5.86 -15.10
N LEU A 287 -28.55 6.92 -14.48
CA LEU A 287 -27.75 7.79 -13.59
C LEU A 287 -27.24 7.03 -12.37
N LEU A 288 -28.09 6.19 -11.77
CA LEU A 288 -27.69 5.34 -10.65
C LEU A 288 -26.48 4.48 -11.02
N ILE A 289 -26.53 3.78 -12.15
CA ILE A 289 -25.44 2.91 -12.60
C ILE A 289 -24.20 3.72 -12.93
N ASP A 290 -24.33 4.80 -13.70
CA ASP A 290 -23.20 5.63 -14.12
C ASP A 290 -22.43 6.21 -12.92
N GLN A 291 -23.15 6.75 -11.93
CA GLN A 291 -22.53 7.32 -10.74
C GLN A 291 -21.99 6.24 -9.80
N SER A 292 -22.66 5.09 -9.70
CA SER A 292 -22.16 3.97 -8.89
C SER A 292 -20.84 3.46 -9.44
N VAL A 293 -20.71 3.29 -10.77
CA VAL A 293 -19.44 2.83 -11.36
C VAL A 293 -18.36 3.89 -11.33
N GLU A 294 -18.70 5.18 -11.38
CA GLU A 294 -17.74 6.28 -11.22
C GLU A 294 -17.13 6.33 -9.82
N VAL A 295 -17.93 6.03 -8.79
CA VAL A 295 -17.46 5.97 -7.40
C VAL A 295 -16.64 4.70 -7.15
N LEU A 296 -17.17 3.54 -7.58
CA LEU A 296 -16.64 2.23 -7.19
C LEU A 296 -15.54 1.71 -8.10
N LEU A 297 -15.49 2.12 -9.37
CA LEU A 297 -14.52 1.63 -10.35
C LEU A 297 -13.59 2.75 -10.79
N ARG A 298 -12.31 2.40 -10.98
CA ARG A 298 -11.30 3.32 -11.52
C ARG A 298 -11.15 3.20 -13.04
N TYR A 299 -11.80 2.20 -13.64
CA TYR A 299 -11.85 2.01 -15.08
C TYR A 299 -13.30 2.05 -15.60
N PRO A 300 -13.59 2.81 -16.67
CA PRO A 300 -14.95 2.95 -17.17
C PRO A 300 -15.45 1.65 -17.81
N LEU A 301 -16.68 1.27 -17.49
CA LEU A 301 -17.36 0.16 -18.16
C LEU A 301 -17.89 0.56 -19.54
N SER A 302 -17.87 -0.38 -20.48
CA SER A 302 -18.47 -0.21 -21.81
C SER A 302 -19.98 0.02 -21.72
N ALA A 303 -20.56 0.69 -22.72
CA ALA A 303 -22.00 0.92 -22.79
C ALA A 303 -22.79 -0.41 -22.76
N SER A 304 -22.28 -1.46 -23.41
CA SER A 304 -22.91 -2.79 -23.38
C SER A 304 -22.86 -3.44 -22.00
N ALA A 305 -21.78 -3.26 -21.24
CA ALA A 305 -21.69 -3.77 -19.87
C ALA A 305 -22.67 -3.05 -18.94
N LYS A 306 -22.79 -1.71 -19.06
CA LYS A 306 -23.77 -0.92 -18.31
C LYS A 306 -25.21 -1.31 -18.65
N GLU A 307 -25.51 -1.54 -19.93
CA GLU A 307 -26.83 -2.03 -20.36
C GLU A 307 -27.13 -3.43 -19.81
N PHE A 308 -26.15 -4.33 -19.76
CA PHE A 308 -26.31 -5.64 -19.13
C PHE A 308 -26.62 -5.52 -17.63
N ILE A 309 -25.83 -4.72 -16.90
CA ILE A 309 -26.05 -4.47 -15.46
C ILE A 309 -27.46 -3.92 -15.23
N LYS A 310 -27.88 -2.94 -16.03
CA LYS A 310 -29.22 -2.34 -15.95
C LYS A 310 -30.30 -3.39 -16.13
N ARG A 311 -30.30 -4.09 -17.26
CA ARG A 311 -31.39 -5.01 -17.64
C ARG A 311 -31.42 -6.26 -16.78
N SER A 312 -30.27 -6.94 -16.64
CA SER A 312 -30.20 -8.25 -16.01
C SER A 312 -30.22 -8.18 -14.49
N ILE A 313 -29.64 -7.13 -13.90
CA ILE A 313 -29.45 -7.02 -12.45
C ILE A 313 -30.46 -6.04 -11.85
N LEU A 314 -30.34 -4.74 -12.16
CA LEU A 314 -31.16 -3.70 -11.52
C LEU A 314 -32.66 -3.82 -11.87
N LEU A 315 -32.97 -4.06 -13.14
CA LEU A 315 -34.35 -4.22 -13.63
C LEU A 315 -34.86 -5.66 -13.51
N SER A 316 -34.06 -6.60 -13.01
CA SER A 316 -34.44 -8.00 -12.84
C SER A 316 -35.01 -8.64 -14.12
N GLY A 317 -34.39 -8.36 -15.26
CA GLY A 317 -34.77 -8.85 -16.60
C GLY A 317 -35.82 -7.99 -17.33
N GLN A 318 -36.34 -6.93 -16.71
CA GLN A 318 -37.31 -6.04 -17.35
C GLN A 318 -36.66 -5.08 -18.34
N MET A 319 -37.42 -4.66 -19.35
CA MET A 319 -36.91 -3.83 -20.45
C MET A 319 -37.02 -2.32 -20.22
N GLN A 320 -37.92 -1.88 -19.33
CA GLN A 320 -38.29 -0.47 -19.22
C GLN A 320 -37.79 0.15 -17.91
N ASP A 321 -37.22 1.34 -18.00
CA ASP A 321 -36.59 2.03 -16.86
C ASP A 321 -37.60 2.37 -15.73
N TYR A 322 -38.90 2.46 -16.05
CA TYR A 322 -39.94 2.73 -15.06
C TYR A 322 -40.06 1.61 -14.01
N TYR A 323 -39.59 0.38 -14.28
CA TYR A 323 -39.63 -0.71 -13.31
C TYR A 323 -38.73 -0.44 -12.10
N TRP A 324 -37.60 0.25 -12.30
CA TRP A 324 -36.78 0.75 -11.21
C TRP A 324 -37.36 2.03 -10.64
N THR A 325 -37.67 3.00 -11.50
CA THR A 325 -38.18 4.32 -11.10
C THR A 325 -39.42 4.22 -10.21
N GLY A 326 -40.37 3.36 -10.56
CA GLY A 326 -41.58 3.12 -9.78
C GLY A 326 -41.32 2.44 -8.44
N ALA A 327 -40.40 1.46 -8.40
CA ALA A 327 -40.02 0.79 -7.14
C ALA A 327 -39.31 1.77 -6.19
N TRP A 328 -38.42 2.60 -6.72
CA TRP A 328 -37.75 3.65 -5.95
C TRP A 328 -38.75 4.67 -5.41
N ASN A 329 -39.65 5.18 -6.25
CA ASN A 329 -40.67 6.16 -5.83
C ASN A 329 -41.64 5.58 -4.79
N ALA A 330 -42.00 4.29 -4.90
CA ALA A 330 -42.82 3.61 -3.90
C ALA A 330 -42.11 3.55 -2.54
N TYR A 331 -40.81 3.24 -2.52
CA TYR A 331 -40.02 3.27 -1.28
C TYR A 331 -39.92 4.68 -0.69
N ILE A 332 -39.60 5.70 -1.49
CA ILE A 332 -39.50 7.09 -1.00
C ILE A 332 -40.85 7.60 -0.47
N ALA A 333 -41.97 7.19 -1.09
CA ALA A 333 -43.30 7.56 -0.64
C ALA A 333 -43.65 6.94 0.74
N ASN A 334 -43.17 5.73 1.03
CA ASN A 334 -43.35 5.09 2.32
C ASN A 334 -42.17 4.18 2.69
N PRO A 335 -41.09 4.73 3.29
CA PRO A 335 -39.90 3.94 3.65
C PRO A 335 -40.15 2.84 4.70
N ALA A 336 -41.27 2.92 5.42
CA ALA A 336 -41.69 1.94 6.41
C ALA A 336 -42.44 0.74 5.80
N ASP A 337 -42.82 0.78 4.52
CA ASP A 337 -43.41 -0.36 3.81
C ASP A 337 -42.36 -1.48 3.65
N PRO A 338 -42.54 -2.64 4.30
CA PRO A 338 -41.58 -3.73 4.22
C PRO A 338 -41.41 -4.29 2.79
N SER A 339 -42.46 -4.28 1.97
CA SER A 339 -42.42 -4.81 0.61
C SER A 339 -41.66 -3.89 -0.34
N ALA A 340 -41.94 -2.57 -0.26
CA ALA A 340 -41.23 -1.57 -1.05
C ALA A 340 -39.74 -1.55 -0.68
N LYS A 341 -39.41 -1.55 0.62
CA LYS A 341 -38.03 -1.61 1.12
C LYS A 341 -37.32 -2.88 0.68
N ALA A 342 -37.94 -4.06 0.83
CA ALA A 342 -37.34 -5.33 0.42
C ALA A 342 -37.05 -5.37 -1.10
N THR A 343 -37.95 -4.82 -1.91
CA THR A 343 -37.80 -4.78 -3.37
C THR A 343 -36.58 -3.96 -3.79
N ILE A 344 -36.45 -2.72 -3.29
CA ILE A 344 -35.29 -1.89 -3.64
C ILE A 344 -33.99 -2.45 -3.06
N LEU A 345 -34.03 -2.95 -1.82
CA LEU A 345 -32.86 -3.49 -1.15
C LEU A 345 -32.30 -4.70 -1.89
N SER A 346 -33.16 -5.63 -2.30
CA SER A 346 -32.74 -6.80 -3.06
C SER A 346 -32.04 -6.40 -4.38
N ARG A 347 -32.61 -5.46 -5.13
CA ARG A 347 -32.03 -4.99 -6.40
C ARG A 347 -30.71 -4.26 -6.22
N LEU A 348 -30.61 -3.39 -5.21
CA LEU A 348 -29.38 -2.66 -4.90
C LEU A 348 -28.28 -3.59 -4.40
N LYS A 349 -28.61 -4.55 -3.53
CA LYS A 349 -27.65 -5.58 -3.09
C LYS A 349 -27.12 -6.37 -4.28
N SER A 350 -27.99 -6.82 -5.20
CA SER A 350 -27.55 -7.51 -6.42
C SER A 350 -26.68 -6.61 -7.32
N LEU A 351 -27.03 -5.34 -7.48
CA LEU A 351 -26.27 -4.37 -8.26
C LEU A 351 -24.85 -4.20 -7.71
N TYR A 352 -24.72 -3.83 -6.43
CA TYR A 352 -23.41 -3.54 -5.84
C TYR A 352 -22.58 -4.81 -5.65
N LYS A 353 -23.21 -5.94 -5.32
CA LYS A 353 -22.55 -7.24 -5.34
C LYS A 353 -21.93 -7.55 -6.71
N TYR A 354 -22.67 -7.33 -7.80
CA TYR A 354 -22.15 -7.58 -9.14
C TYR A 354 -20.97 -6.67 -9.46
N ILE A 355 -21.10 -5.36 -9.18
CA ILE A 355 -20.02 -4.38 -9.43
C ILE A 355 -18.76 -4.72 -8.63
N MET A 356 -18.88 -5.08 -7.35
CA MET A 356 -17.73 -5.41 -6.51
C MET A 356 -17.02 -6.72 -6.91
N ASN A 357 -17.69 -7.60 -7.66
CA ASN A 357 -17.12 -8.85 -8.18
C ASN A 357 -16.51 -8.68 -9.58
N LEU A 358 -16.51 -7.47 -10.13
CA LEU A 358 -15.81 -7.16 -11.38
C LEU A 358 -14.30 -7.02 -11.14
N PRO A 359 -13.44 -7.49 -12.06
CA PRO A 359 -11.99 -7.28 -11.99
C PRO A 359 -11.60 -5.81 -11.74
N GLU A 360 -12.31 -4.88 -12.35
CA GLU A 360 -12.10 -3.43 -12.25
C GLU A 360 -12.23 -2.90 -10.81
N TYR A 361 -13.02 -3.55 -9.95
CA TYR A 361 -13.21 -3.12 -8.56
C TYR A 361 -11.98 -3.40 -7.68
N HIS A 362 -11.14 -4.35 -8.08
CA HIS A 362 -9.92 -4.69 -7.34
C HIS A 362 -8.75 -3.77 -7.65
N LEU A 363 -8.93 -2.81 -8.56
CA LEU A 363 -7.90 -1.87 -9.00
C LEU A 363 -8.06 -0.51 -8.32
N CYS A 364 -6.94 0.14 -7.98
CA CYS A 364 -6.89 1.53 -7.51
C CYS A 364 -6.25 2.46 -8.54
#